data_AF-A0A2U0AJN1-F1
#
_entry.id   AF-A0A2U0AJN1-F1
#
_cell.length_a   1.000
_cell.length_b   1.000
_cell.length_c   1.000
_cell.angle_alpha   90.00
_cell.angle_beta   90.00
_cell.angle_gamma   90.00
#
_symmetry.space_group_name_H-M   'P 1'
#
loop_
_entity.id
_entity.type
_entity.pdbx_description
1 polymer ?
#
loop_
_entity_poly.entity_id
_entity_poly.type
_entity_poly.pdbx_seq_one_letter_code
_entity_poly.pdbx_strand_id
1 'polypeptide(L)'
;QSYYHFDLYRLSDPRELDYLGIEDLLNRDALLLIEWPEKGVGVLPQADLMVHFTHHDQARRIKFEAVTDRGAKSLPELQEALANV
;
A
#
# COMPACT_ATOMS: atom_id res chain seq x y z
N GLN A 1 11.04 -1.47 -13.27
CA GLN A 1 9.77 -1.23 -12.55
C GLN A 1 9.75 0.20 -12.05
N SER A 2 8.64 0.92 -12.23
CA SER A 2 8.40 2.19 -11.52
C SER A 2 7.71 1.91 -10.19
N TYR A 3 8.00 2.70 -9.16
CA TYR A 3 7.26 2.68 -7.91
C TYR A 3 6.81 4.09 -7.54
N TYR A 4 5.65 4.18 -6.88
CA TYR A 4 5.10 5.44 -6.39
C TYR A 4 4.74 5.27 -4.92
N HIS A 5 5.14 6.27 -4.14
CA HIS A 5 4.81 6.35 -2.72
C HIS A 5 3.82 7.49 -2.51
N PHE A 6 2.73 7.21 -1.81
CA PHE A 6 1.73 8.18 -1.39
C PHE A 6 1.62 8.17 0.13
N ASP A 7 1.85 9.32 0.76
CA ASP A 7 1.51 9.54 2.16
C ASP A 7 0.25 10.41 2.21
N LEU A 8 -0.86 9.81 2.63
CA LEU A 8 -2.17 10.48 2.66
C LEU A 8 -2.48 11.14 4.01
N TYR A 9 -1.52 11.22 4.93
CA TYR A 9 -1.73 11.79 6.27
C TYR A 9 -2.37 13.19 6.24
N ARG A 10 -1.99 14.01 5.26
CA ARG A 10 -2.47 15.41 5.09
C ARG A 10 -3.68 15.53 4.16
N LEU A 11 -4.12 14.43 3.57
CA LEU A 11 -5.28 14.43 2.68
C LEU A 11 -6.53 14.75 3.48
N SER A 12 -7.20 15.84 3.10
CA SER A 12 -8.42 16.30 3.77
C SER A 12 -9.67 15.73 3.12
N ASP A 13 -9.66 15.63 1.79
CA ASP A 13 -10.73 15.03 0.98
C ASP A 13 -10.15 13.96 0.03
N PRO A 14 -10.68 12.71 0.03
CA PRO A 14 -10.26 11.66 -0.90
C PRO A 14 -10.24 12.10 -2.38
N ARG A 15 -11.14 13.00 -2.78
CA ARG A 15 -11.27 13.48 -4.17
C ARG A 15 -10.08 14.32 -4.63
N GLU A 16 -9.26 14.81 -3.70
CA GLU A 16 -8.02 15.51 -4.07
C GLU A 16 -7.05 14.59 -4.84
N LEU A 17 -7.16 13.26 -4.66
CA LEU A 17 -6.38 12.28 -5.41
C LEU A 17 -6.66 12.31 -6.91
N ASP A 18 -7.88 12.67 -7.31
CA ASP A 18 -8.26 12.79 -8.72
C ASP A 18 -7.47 13.92 -9.39
N TYR A 19 -7.27 15.05 -8.68
CA TYR A 19 -6.46 16.18 -9.17
C TYR A 19 -4.96 15.85 -9.24
N LEU A 20 -4.51 14.85 -8.49
CA LEU A 20 -3.13 14.35 -8.55
C LEU A 20 -2.90 13.37 -9.70
N GLY A 21 -3.93 13.05 -10.49
CA GLY A 21 -3.84 12.14 -11.62
C GLY A 21 -3.63 10.70 -11.21
N ILE A 22 -4.21 10.28 -10.07
CA ILE A 22 -4.03 8.92 -9.56
C ILE A 22 -4.49 7.86 -10.57
N GLU A 23 -5.56 8.12 -11.35
CA GLU A 23 -6.07 7.23 -12.38
C GLU A 23 -5.01 6.81 -13.40
N ASP A 24 -4.15 7.73 -13.83
CA ASP A 24 -3.06 7.46 -14.76
C ASP A 24 -1.95 6.61 -14.14
N LEU A 25 -1.81 6.66 -12.81
CA LEU A 25 -0.83 5.89 -12.05
C LEU A 25 -1.34 4.48 -11.75
N LEU A 26 -2.65 4.32 -11.52
CA LEU A 26 -3.30 3.01 -11.36
C LEU A 26 -3.24 2.16 -12.64
N ASN A 27 -3.22 2.79 -13.81
CA ASN A 27 -3.20 2.12 -15.11
C ASN A 27 -1.79 1.74 -15.60
N ARG A 28 -0.74 2.07 -14.84
CA ARG A 28 0.65 1.74 -15.20
C ARG A 28 1.11 0.45 -14.54
N ASP A 29 2.04 -0.25 -15.18
CA ASP A 29 2.78 -1.35 -14.55
C ASP A 29 3.77 -0.79 -13.52
N ALA A 30 3.23 -0.44 -12.34
CA ALA A 30 3.96 0.18 -11.24
C ALA A 30 3.54 -0.38 -9.88
N LEU A 31 4.47 -0.36 -8.93
CA LEU A 31 4.18 -0.67 -7.52
C LEU A 31 3.69 0.59 -6.81
N LEU A 32 2.53 0.53 -6.16
CA LEU A 32 1.98 1.63 -5.38
C LEU A 32 2.13 1.30 -3.88
N LEU A 33 2.77 2.20 -3.14
CA LEU A 33 2.92 2.15 -1.70
C LEU A 33 2.09 3.30 -1.12
N ILE A 34 1.08 2.98 -0.32
CA ILE A 34 0.13 3.97 0.18
C ILE A 34 0.10 3.91 1.71
N GLU A 35 0.53 4.99 2.36
CA GLU A 35 0.35 5.22 3.79
C GLU A 35 -0.97 5.95 4.06
N TRP A 36 -1.62 5.58 5.16
CA TRP A 36 -2.97 6.06 5.54
C TRP A 36 -4.03 5.82 4.44
N PRO A 37 -4.15 4.59 3.90
CA PRO A 37 -5.07 4.29 2.78
C PRO A 37 -6.54 4.60 3.10
N GLU A 38 -6.92 4.63 4.38
CA GLU A 38 -8.25 5.02 4.83
C GLU A 38 -8.65 6.46 4.42
N LYS A 39 -7.67 7.32 4.17
CA LYS A 39 -7.89 8.70 3.70
C LYS A 39 -8.29 8.77 2.23
N GLY A 40 -8.02 7.72 1.45
CA GLY A 40 -8.37 7.63 0.03
C GLY A 40 -9.58 6.74 -0.26
N VAL A 41 -10.38 6.39 0.74
CA VAL A 41 -11.53 5.48 0.59
C VAL A 41 -12.50 6.02 -0.47
N GLY A 42 -12.91 5.13 -1.38
CA GLY A 42 -13.81 5.45 -2.49
C GLY A 42 -13.11 5.93 -3.76
N VAL A 43 -11.82 6.29 -3.68
CA VAL A 43 -11.00 6.67 -4.85
C VAL A 43 -9.90 5.64 -5.11
N LEU A 44 -9.24 5.16 -4.06
CA LEU A 44 -8.20 4.14 -4.18
C LEU A 44 -8.78 2.80 -4.65
N PRO A 45 -8.04 2.04 -5.48
CA PRO A 45 -8.42 0.69 -5.82
C PRO A 45 -8.26 -0.22 -4.60
N GLN A 46 -8.81 -1.42 -4.69
CA GLN A 46 -8.51 -2.47 -3.72
C GLN A 46 -7.00 -2.76 -3.73
N ALA A 47 -6.38 -2.74 -2.54
CA ALA A 47 -4.99 -3.14 -2.39
C ALA A 47 -4.82 -4.64 -2.66
N ASP A 48 -3.68 -5.03 -3.26
CA ASP A 48 -3.30 -6.45 -3.35
C ASP A 48 -2.81 -6.99 -2.01
N LEU A 49 -2.03 -6.17 -1.29
CA LEU A 49 -1.43 -6.47 0.00
C LEU A 49 -1.71 -5.33 0.99
N MET A 50 -2.13 -5.68 2.20
CA MET A 50 -2.22 -4.77 3.33
C MET A 50 -1.09 -5.07 4.31
N VAL A 51 -0.42 -4.02 4.79
CA VAL A 51 0.69 -4.12 5.74
C VAL A 51 0.31 -3.35 7.00
N HIS A 52 0.23 -4.07 8.12
CA HIS A 52 -0.16 -3.50 9.40
C HIS A 52 1.04 -3.46 10.34
N PHE A 53 1.34 -2.26 10.84
CA PHE A 53 2.38 -2.04 11.83
C PHE A 53 1.76 -1.90 13.21
N THR A 54 2.23 -2.69 14.17
CA THR A 54 1.79 -2.63 15.57
C THR A 54 3.00 -2.51 16.49
N HIS A 55 2.82 -1.82 17.61
CA HIS A 55 3.84 -1.75 18.66
C HIS A 55 3.94 -3.11 19.36
N HIS A 56 5.17 -3.57 19.61
CA HIS A 56 5.44 -4.76 20.41
C HIS A 56 6.67 -4.51 21.28
N ASP A 57 6.44 -4.04 22.50
CA ASP A 57 7.48 -3.54 23.42
C ASP A 57 8.38 -2.48 22.74
N GLN A 58 9.68 -2.73 22.68
CA GLN A 58 10.67 -1.88 22.01
C GLN A 58 10.80 -2.16 20.51
N ALA A 59 9.97 -3.04 19.95
CA ALA A 59 9.99 -3.45 18.56
C ALA A 59 8.68 -3.06 17.82
N ARG A 60 8.64 -3.43 16.55
CA ARG A 60 7.43 -3.38 15.71
C ARG A 60 7.09 -4.79 15.27
N ARG A 61 5.80 -5.12 15.34
CA ARG A 61 5.26 -6.31 14.69
C ARG A 61 4.58 -5.87 13.40
N ILE A 62 5.02 -6.47 12.30
CA ILE A 62 4.44 -6.28 10.98
C ILE A 62 3.57 -7.49 10.67
N LYS A 63 2.30 -7.25 10.31
CA LYS A 63 1.40 -8.28 9.77
C LYS A 63 1.15 -7.95 8.30
N PHE A 64 1.37 -8.94 7.45
CA PHE A 64 0.99 -8.89 6.04
C PHE A 64 -0.35 -9.60 5.84
N GLU A 65 -1.19 -9.04 4.99
CA GLU A 65 -2.48 -9.60 4.63
C GLU A 65 -2.65 -9.51 3.12
N ALA A 66 -2.76 -10.66 2.46
CA ALA A 66 -3.09 -10.74 1.06
C ALA A 66 -4.60 -10.58 0.88
N VAL A 67 -4.99 -9.58 0.09
CA VAL A 67 -6.39 -9.24 -0.17
C VAL A 67 -6.84 -9.77 -1.53
N THR A 68 -5.91 -9.93 -2.47
CA THR A 68 -6.15 -10.47 -3.81
C THR A 68 -5.28 -11.71 -4.08
N ASP A 69 -5.64 -12.47 -5.13
CA ASP A 69 -4.81 -13.59 -5.61
C ASP A 69 -3.42 -13.14 -6.07
N ARG A 70 -3.31 -11.92 -6.62
CA ARG A 70 -2.02 -11.32 -7.00
C ARG A 70 -1.17 -11.09 -5.76
N GLY A 71 -1.75 -10.51 -4.71
CA GLY A 71 -1.08 -10.33 -3.42
C GLY A 71 -0.66 -11.64 -2.77
N ALA A 72 -1.53 -12.67 -2.83
CA ALA A 72 -1.21 -13.98 -2.28
C ALA A 72 -0.01 -14.65 -2.98
N LYS A 73 0.14 -14.42 -4.29
CA LYS A 73 1.28 -14.93 -5.07
C LYS A 73 2.58 -14.18 -4.80
N SER A 74 2.52 -12.87 -4.55
CA SER A 74 3.72 -12.05 -4.29
C SER A 74 4.17 -12.05 -2.83
N LEU A 75 3.28 -12.40 -1.88
CA LEU A 75 3.57 -12.36 -0.45
C LEU A 75 4.79 -13.21 -0.01
N PRO A 76 4.99 -14.45 -0.50
CA PRO A 76 6.13 -15.26 -0.06
C PRO A 76 7.49 -14.62 -0.37
N GLU A 77 7.64 -14.07 -1.59
CA GLU A 77 8.87 -13.40 -2.02
C GLU A 77 9.14 -12.14 -1.17
N LEU A 78 8.10 -11.39 -0.83
CA LEU A 78 8.21 -10.22 0.04
C LEU A 78 8.63 -10.60 1.46
N GLN A 79 8.05 -11.66 2.02
CA GLN A 79 8.39 -12.16 3.36
C GLN A 79 9.85 -12.65 3.42
N GLU A 80 10.31 -13.34 2.38
CA GLU A 80 11.70 -13.79 2.28
C GLU A 80 12.66 -12.59 2.17
N ALA A 81 12.35 -11.59 1.35
CA ALA A 81 13.18 -10.40 1.22
C ALA A 81 13.33 -9.66 2.56
N LEU A 82 12.25 -9.55 3.34
CA LEU A 82 12.26 -8.86 4.63
C LEU A 82 12.89 -9.66 5.77
N ALA A 83 12.90 -10.99 5.70
CA ALA A 83 13.60 -11.82 6.69
C ALA A 83 15.13 -11.65 6.65
N ASN A 84 15.65 -11.05 5.57
CA ASN A 84 17.06 -10.84 5.33
C ASN A 84 17.53 -9.39 5.57
N VAL A 85 16.66 -8.54 6.14
CA VAL A 85 16.94 -7.14 6.50
C VAL A 85 17.04 -7.01 8.02
#